data_AF-A0A7C9CX73-F1
#
_entry.id   AF-A0A7C9CX73-F1
#
_cell.length_a   1.000
_cell.length_b   1.000
_cell.length_c   1.000
_cell.angle_alpha   90.00
_cell.angle_beta   90.00
_cell.angle_gamma   90.00
#
_symmetry.space_group_name_H-M   'P 1'
#
loop_
_entity.id
_entity.type
_entity.pdbx_description
1 polymer ?
#
loop_
_entity_poly.entity_id
_entity_poly.type
_entity_poly.pdbx_seq_one_letter_code
_entity_poly.pdbx_strand_id
1 'polypeptide(L)'
;MYNDVDMVWLKDPFPYLEGNHDIYFMDDMATVKPWNHSHDLPPPGKKGRPYICSCMIFLRPTIGAKLVLQKWIEELQEQPWTRTKKSNDQPAFNWALMKTEKQADMYLLPQPAFPTGGLYFKNKTWVRETNGSQVIIHNNYILGFEKKIKRFRDYGLWLVDEHASESPLGKL
;
A
#
# COMPACT_ATOMS: atom_id res chain seq x y z
N MET A 1 -5.46 -11.58 -1.62
CA MET A 1 -5.17 -10.16 -1.29
C MET A 1 -4.36 -10.15 0.00
N TYR A 2 -3.29 -9.38 0.05
CA TYR A 2 -2.47 -9.16 1.23
C TYR A 2 -2.70 -7.73 1.72
N ASN A 3 -2.80 -7.52 3.03
CA ASN A 3 -2.84 -6.18 3.63
C ASN A 3 -2.14 -6.13 4.99
N ASP A 4 -1.66 -4.95 5.36
CA ASP A 4 -1.10 -4.66 6.68
C ASP A 4 -2.20 -4.44 7.71
N VAL A 5 -1.85 -4.56 8.99
CA VAL A 5 -2.80 -4.54 10.12
C VAL A 5 -3.30 -3.15 10.49
N ASP A 6 -2.61 -2.10 10.06
CA ASP A 6 -2.95 -0.70 10.32
C ASP A 6 -3.54 -0.02 9.08
N MET A 7 -4.37 -0.76 8.36
CA MET A 7 -5.17 -0.30 7.23
C MET A 7 -6.62 -0.18 7.67
N VAL A 8 -7.33 0.86 7.22
CA VAL A 8 -8.79 0.97 7.39
C VAL A 8 -9.47 0.86 6.04
N TRP A 9 -10.49 0.01 5.95
CA TRP A 9 -11.27 -0.24 4.74
C TRP A 9 -12.61 0.48 4.87
N LEU A 10 -12.89 1.36 3.92
CA LEU A 10 -14.08 2.21 3.91
C LEU A 10 -15.07 1.79 2.81
N LYS A 11 -14.59 1.15 1.75
CA LYS A 11 -15.38 0.74 0.57
C LYS A 11 -14.82 -0.55 -0.02
N ASP A 12 -15.61 -1.15 -0.91
CA ASP A 12 -15.17 -2.27 -1.74
C ASP A 12 -13.99 -1.84 -2.66
N PRO A 13 -12.82 -2.49 -2.57
CA PRO A 13 -11.69 -2.19 -3.45
C PRO A 13 -11.75 -2.88 -4.82
N PHE A 14 -12.58 -3.90 -5.01
CA PHE A 14 -12.63 -4.68 -6.25
C PHE A 14 -12.95 -3.85 -7.51
N PRO A 15 -13.81 -2.80 -7.47
CA PRO A 15 -14.04 -1.92 -8.61
C PRO A 15 -12.78 -1.20 -9.13
N TYR A 16 -11.74 -1.04 -8.31
CA TYR A 16 -10.48 -0.41 -8.71
C TYR A 16 -9.42 -1.39 -9.22
N LEU A 17 -9.69 -2.69 -9.15
CA LEU A 17 -8.84 -3.73 -9.72
C LEU A 17 -9.19 -3.92 -11.20
N GLU A 18 -9.08 -2.83 -11.95
CA GLU A 18 -9.44 -2.78 -13.37
C GLU A 18 -8.53 -3.69 -14.20
N GLY A 19 -9.03 -4.18 -15.33
CA GLY A 19 -8.26 -5.06 -16.22
C GLY A 19 -7.97 -6.45 -15.63
N ASN A 20 -6.91 -7.09 -16.10
CA ASN A 20 -6.50 -8.44 -15.70
C ASN A 20 -5.00 -8.50 -15.38
N HIS A 21 -4.47 -7.45 -14.75
CA HIS A 21 -3.05 -7.33 -14.43
C HIS A 21 -2.61 -8.41 -13.44
N ASP A 22 -1.32 -8.75 -13.46
CA ASP A 22 -0.78 -9.78 -12.58
C ASP A 22 -0.79 -9.34 -11.11
N ILE A 23 -0.48 -8.06 -10.88
CA ILE A 23 -0.32 -7.49 -9.55
C ILE A 23 -0.82 -6.04 -9.46
N TYR A 24 -1.46 -5.71 -8.34
CA TYR A 24 -1.93 -4.37 -8.02
C TYR A 24 -1.33 -3.95 -6.67
N PHE A 25 -0.86 -2.71 -6.58
CA PHE A 25 -0.19 -2.18 -5.38
C PHE A 25 -0.41 -0.68 -5.20
N MET A 26 -0.15 -0.20 -3.99
CA MET A 26 -0.30 1.22 -3.63
C MET A 26 1.02 1.98 -3.75
N ASP A 27 0.95 3.26 -4.05
CA ASP A 27 2.10 4.17 -3.93
C ASP A 27 2.50 4.31 -2.45
N ASP A 28 3.79 4.49 -2.15
CA ASP A 28 4.27 4.88 -0.81
C ASP A 28 4.61 6.38 -0.72
N MET A 29 4.56 7.13 -1.82
CA MET A 29 4.90 8.54 -1.85
C MET A 29 3.76 9.44 -1.34
N ALA A 30 4.14 10.58 -0.74
CA ALA A 30 3.22 11.66 -0.37
C ALA A 30 3.09 12.74 -1.46
N THR A 31 3.85 12.62 -2.56
CA THR A 31 3.73 13.52 -3.71
C THR A 31 2.44 13.22 -4.45
N VAL A 32 1.60 14.23 -4.61
CA VAL A 32 0.31 14.11 -5.32
C VAL A 32 0.55 13.76 -6.78
N LYS A 33 -0.10 12.68 -7.25
CA LYS A 33 -0.21 12.33 -8.66
C LYS A 33 -1.47 12.98 -9.28
N PRO A 34 -1.44 13.37 -10.57
CA PRO A 34 -2.63 13.78 -11.30
C PRO A 34 -3.67 12.66 -11.35
N TRP A 35 -4.95 13.00 -11.53
CA TRP A 35 -6.03 12.00 -11.63
C TRP A 35 -5.83 10.97 -12.76
N ASN A 36 -5.33 11.42 -13.91
CA ASN A 36 -5.00 10.56 -15.06
C ASN A 36 -3.49 10.22 -15.06
N HIS A 37 -2.99 9.68 -13.95
CA HIS A 37 -1.60 9.23 -13.87
C HIS A 37 -1.43 7.87 -14.55
N SER A 38 -0.20 7.57 -15.01
CA SER A 38 0.11 6.20 -15.45
C SER A 38 -0.04 5.21 -14.29
N HIS A 39 -0.58 4.03 -14.60
CA HIS A 39 -0.63 2.88 -13.69
C HIS A 39 0.65 2.04 -13.72
N ASP A 40 1.62 2.39 -14.56
CA ASP A 40 2.91 1.73 -14.61
C ASP A 40 3.68 1.91 -13.30
N LEU A 41 4.70 1.07 -13.12
CA LEU A 41 5.66 1.22 -12.04
C LEU A 41 6.33 2.60 -12.11
N PRO A 42 6.31 3.41 -11.04
CA PRO A 42 6.97 4.71 -11.04
C PRO A 42 8.48 4.58 -11.26
N PRO A 43 9.13 5.59 -11.86
CA PRO A 43 10.58 5.55 -12.04
C PRO A 43 11.31 5.46 -10.69
N PRO A 44 12.51 4.85 -10.67
CA PRO A 44 13.32 4.74 -9.47
C PRO A 44 13.61 6.10 -8.83
N GLY A 45 13.51 6.15 -7.50
CA GLY A 45 13.88 7.34 -6.73
C GLY A 45 15.36 7.38 -6.35
N LYS A 46 15.70 8.18 -5.32
CA LYS A 46 17.09 8.41 -4.86
C LYS A 46 17.85 7.14 -4.47
N LYS A 47 17.14 6.07 -4.11
CA LYS A 47 17.72 4.77 -3.72
C LYS A 47 17.82 3.77 -4.87
N GLY A 48 17.62 4.20 -6.12
CA GLY A 48 17.72 3.33 -7.30
C GLY A 48 16.59 2.31 -7.41
N ARG A 49 15.47 2.51 -6.69
CA ARG A 49 14.26 1.69 -6.74
C ARG A 49 13.02 2.57 -6.58
N PRO A 50 11.83 2.11 -6.98
CA PRO A 50 10.60 2.84 -6.73
C PRO A 50 10.26 2.92 -5.23
N TYR A 51 9.21 3.67 -4.93
CA TYR A 51 8.63 3.80 -3.59
C TYR A 51 7.18 3.33 -3.62
N ILE A 52 7.01 2.02 -3.78
CA ILE A 52 5.75 1.31 -3.69
C ILE A 52 5.57 0.80 -2.27
N CYS A 53 4.33 0.89 -1.79
CA CYS A 53 3.93 0.38 -0.50
C CYS A 53 3.67 -1.13 -0.61
N SER A 54 4.26 -1.92 0.28
CA SER A 54 4.00 -3.37 0.33
C SER A 54 2.75 -3.72 1.14
N CYS A 55 2.07 -2.75 1.75
CA CYS A 55 1.02 -2.96 2.76
C CYS A 55 -0.38 -3.24 2.20
N MET A 56 -0.60 -3.14 0.89
CA MET A 56 -1.73 -3.77 0.23
C MET A 56 -1.27 -4.23 -1.15
N ILE A 57 -1.48 -5.52 -1.41
CA ILE A 57 -1.11 -6.15 -2.66
C ILE A 57 -2.24 -7.09 -3.07
N PHE A 58 -2.76 -6.90 -4.28
CA PHE A 58 -3.61 -7.90 -4.92
C PHE A 58 -2.81 -8.62 -5.99
N LEU A 59 -2.84 -9.95 -5.94
CA LEU A 59 -2.12 -10.83 -6.85
C LEU A 59 -3.14 -11.74 -7.51
N ARG A 60 -3.17 -11.76 -8.84
CA ARG A 60 -3.93 -12.77 -9.59
C ARG A 60 -3.11 -14.07 -9.65
N PRO A 61 -3.74 -15.24 -9.73
CA PRO A 61 -3.01 -16.51 -9.80
C PRO A 61 -2.41 -16.74 -11.20
N THR A 62 -1.47 -15.89 -11.60
CA THR A 62 -0.81 -15.89 -12.92
C THR A 62 0.68 -16.19 -12.80
N ILE A 63 1.33 -16.47 -13.94
CA ILE A 63 2.77 -16.69 -13.99
C ILE A 63 3.54 -15.42 -13.62
N GLY A 64 3.08 -14.23 -14.08
CA GLY A 64 3.72 -12.96 -13.74
C GLY A 64 3.64 -12.65 -12.25
N ALA A 65 2.49 -12.85 -11.62
CA ALA A 65 2.33 -12.64 -10.17
C ALA A 65 3.22 -13.59 -9.36
N LYS A 66 3.29 -14.86 -9.79
CA LYS A 66 4.18 -15.86 -9.19
C LYS A 66 5.65 -15.46 -9.34
N LEU A 67 6.05 -14.93 -10.50
CA LEU A 67 7.41 -14.44 -10.74
C LEU A 67 7.77 -13.29 -9.79
N VAL A 68 6.87 -12.32 -9.60
CA VAL A 68 7.08 -11.21 -8.64
C VAL A 68 7.26 -11.75 -7.23
N LEU A 69 6.40 -12.67 -6.79
CA LEU A 69 6.50 -13.30 -5.46
C LEU A 69 7.81 -14.05 -5.25
N GLN A 70 8.23 -14.85 -6.24
CA GLN A 70 9.51 -15.57 -6.18
C GLN A 70 10.68 -14.59 -6.07
N LYS A 71 10.69 -13.54 -6.89
CA LYS A 71 11.72 -12.52 -6.82
C LYS A 71 11.71 -11.79 -5.48
N TRP A 72 10.53 -11.51 -4.91
CA TRP A 72 10.43 -10.88 -3.60
C TRP A 72 11.00 -11.74 -2.48
N ILE A 73 10.78 -13.05 -2.52
CA ILE A 73 11.39 -14.02 -1.58
C ILE A 73 12.91 -14.02 -1.73
N GLU A 74 13.43 -14.10 -2.95
CA GLU A 74 14.88 -14.06 -3.23
C GLU A 74 15.51 -12.78 -2.69
N GLU A 75 14.91 -11.63 -3.00
CA GLU A 75 15.35 -10.36 -2.43
C GLU A 75 15.39 -10.51 -0.90
N LEU A 76 14.25 -10.81 -0.25
CA LEU A 76 14.12 -10.88 1.21
C LEU A 76 15.20 -11.77 1.89
N GLN A 77 15.63 -12.83 1.22
CA GLN A 77 16.68 -13.73 1.69
C GLN A 77 18.08 -13.15 1.51
N GLU A 78 18.39 -12.61 0.33
CA GLU A 78 19.73 -12.13 -0.01
C GLU A 78 20.06 -10.77 0.62
N GLN A 79 19.07 -9.87 0.68
CA GLN A 79 19.20 -8.51 1.20
C GLN A 79 20.35 -7.64 0.62
N PRO A 80 20.74 -7.72 -0.69
CA PRO A 80 21.91 -7.01 -1.22
C PRO A 80 21.85 -5.48 -1.09
N TRP A 81 20.68 -4.91 -0.87
CA TRP A 81 20.45 -3.46 -0.76
C TRP A 81 20.56 -2.93 0.68
N THR A 82 20.91 -3.77 1.67
CA THR A 82 21.15 -3.34 3.05
C THR A 82 22.38 -4.01 3.65
N ARG A 83 23.20 -3.25 4.39
CA ARG A 83 24.33 -3.78 5.16
C ARG A 83 23.91 -4.35 6.53
N THR A 84 22.73 -3.98 6.99
CA THR A 84 22.16 -4.45 8.26
C THR A 84 21.09 -5.48 7.96
N LYS A 85 21.15 -6.67 8.59
CA LYS A 85 20.10 -7.71 8.52
C LYS A 85 18.85 -7.32 9.31
N LYS A 86 18.25 -6.18 8.99
CA LYS A 86 16.89 -5.84 9.42
C LYS A 86 15.99 -6.23 8.27
N SER A 87 15.33 -7.38 8.42
CA SER A 87 14.30 -7.82 7.47
C SER A 87 13.27 -6.70 7.32
N ASN A 88 13.14 -6.17 6.12
CA ASN A 88 12.13 -5.19 5.77
C ASN A 88 11.62 -5.58 4.38
N ASP A 89 10.33 -5.83 4.32
CA ASP A 89 9.62 -6.37 3.17
C ASP A 89 9.46 -5.34 2.05
N GLN A 90 9.25 -4.06 2.38
CA GLN A 90 9.01 -3.02 1.39
C GLN A 90 10.23 -2.78 0.46
N PRO A 91 11.47 -2.63 0.96
CA PRO A 91 12.64 -2.56 0.10
C PRO A 91 12.82 -3.74 -0.85
N ALA A 92 12.65 -4.96 -0.34
CA ALA A 92 12.75 -6.18 -1.14
C ALA A 92 11.66 -6.19 -2.23
N PHE A 93 10.43 -5.80 -1.87
CA PHE A 93 9.30 -5.75 -2.80
C PHE A 93 9.58 -4.80 -3.97
N ASN A 94 10.08 -3.59 -3.67
CA ASN A 94 10.40 -2.60 -4.68
C ASN A 94 11.50 -3.05 -5.65
N TRP A 95 12.51 -3.77 -5.16
CA TRP A 95 13.53 -4.38 -6.03
C TRP A 95 12.94 -5.49 -6.89
N ALA A 96 12.06 -6.32 -6.32
CA ALA A 96 11.39 -7.38 -7.05
C ALA A 96 10.52 -6.84 -8.19
N LEU A 97 9.72 -5.81 -7.94
CA LEU A 97 8.93 -5.12 -8.98
C LEU A 97 9.85 -4.60 -10.09
N MET A 98 10.90 -3.86 -9.75
CA MET A 98 11.79 -3.31 -10.76
C MET A 98 12.50 -4.39 -11.60
N LYS A 99 12.91 -5.51 -11.00
CA LYS A 99 13.55 -6.63 -11.70
C LYS A 99 12.59 -7.43 -12.59
N THR A 100 11.28 -7.26 -12.40
CA THR A 100 10.23 -8.01 -13.11
C THR A 100 9.29 -7.12 -13.95
N GLU A 101 9.50 -5.81 -13.97
CA GLU A 101 8.67 -4.81 -14.67
C GLU A 101 8.37 -5.15 -16.14
N LYS A 102 9.31 -5.78 -16.85
CA LYS A 102 9.15 -6.18 -18.25
C LYS A 102 8.54 -7.57 -18.45
N GLN A 103 8.27 -8.29 -17.38
CA GLN A 103 7.86 -9.71 -17.37
C GLN A 103 6.53 -9.95 -16.66
N ALA A 104 6.12 -9.04 -15.78
CA ALA A 104 4.85 -9.10 -15.08
C ALA A 104 4.06 -7.82 -15.36
N ASP A 105 2.77 -7.96 -15.58
CA ASP A 105 1.84 -6.86 -15.79
C ASP A 105 1.45 -6.23 -14.45
N MET A 106 1.79 -4.96 -14.27
CA MET A 106 1.72 -4.26 -12.99
C MET A 106 0.71 -3.12 -13.04
N TYR A 107 0.02 -2.90 -11.91
CA TYR A 107 -0.96 -1.84 -11.81
C TYR A 107 -0.84 -1.05 -10.51
N LEU A 108 -0.45 0.21 -10.63
CA LEU A 108 -0.41 1.17 -9.54
C LEU A 108 -1.81 1.71 -9.27
N LEU A 109 -2.31 1.45 -8.07
CA LEU A 109 -3.62 1.91 -7.63
C LEU A 109 -3.66 3.43 -7.43
N PRO A 110 -4.80 4.09 -7.71
CA PRO A 110 -4.91 5.53 -7.66
C PRO A 110 -4.84 6.06 -6.22
N GLN A 111 -3.96 7.04 -5.99
CA GLN A 111 -3.77 7.67 -4.67
C GLN A 111 -5.08 8.18 -4.02
N PRO A 112 -6.05 8.78 -4.75
CA PRO A 112 -7.32 9.22 -4.15
C PRO A 112 -8.09 8.11 -3.44
N ALA A 113 -8.07 6.90 -3.99
CA ALA A 113 -8.75 5.73 -3.42
C ALA A 113 -7.87 4.98 -2.41
N PHE A 114 -6.55 4.96 -2.65
CA PHE A 114 -5.59 4.20 -1.88
C PHE A 114 -4.43 5.08 -1.36
N PRO A 115 -4.69 6.07 -0.49
CA PRO A 115 -3.64 6.97 -0.03
C PRO A 115 -2.75 6.35 1.03
N THR A 116 -1.49 6.78 1.02
CA THR A 116 -0.59 6.61 2.16
C THR A 116 -1.00 7.53 3.30
N GLY A 117 -0.59 7.17 4.51
CA GLY A 117 -0.72 8.04 5.67
C GLY A 117 0.15 9.29 5.57
N GLY A 118 1.24 9.24 4.78
CA GLY A 118 2.05 10.41 4.45
C GLY A 118 1.27 11.45 3.65
N LEU A 119 0.38 11.02 2.76
CA LEU A 119 -0.48 11.88 1.95
C LEU A 119 -1.75 12.28 2.72
N TYR A 120 -2.54 11.31 3.17
CA TYR A 120 -3.85 11.53 3.79
C TYR A 120 -3.76 12.38 5.06
N PHE A 121 -2.88 12.04 6.01
CA PHE A 121 -2.84 12.73 7.30
C PHE A 121 -2.07 14.05 7.29
N LYS A 122 -1.39 14.41 6.18
CA LYS A 122 -0.55 15.62 6.13
C LYS A 122 -1.03 16.65 5.11
N ASN A 123 -1.69 16.25 4.03
CA ASN A 123 -2.13 17.16 2.98
C ASN A 123 -3.64 17.43 3.05
N LYS A 124 -4.03 18.42 3.87
CA LYS A 124 -5.44 18.78 4.08
C LYS A 124 -6.15 19.24 2.80
N THR A 125 -5.46 19.95 1.91
CA THR A 125 -6.04 20.41 0.64
C THR A 125 -6.41 19.23 -0.24
N TRP A 126 -5.47 18.29 -0.41
CA TRP A 126 -5.69 17.09 -1.21
C TRP A 126 -6.80 16.20 -0.64
N VAL A 127 -6.87 16.02 0.68
CA VAL A 127 -7.96 15.25 1.31
C VAL A 127 -9.31 15.89 1.07
N ARG A 128 -9.40 17.23 1.15
CA ARG A 128 -10.65 17.95 0.86
C ARG A 128 -11.07 17.79 -0.60
N GLU A 129 -10.12 17.84 -1.53
CA GLU A 129 -10.37 17.70 -2.98
C GLU A 129 -10.73 16.27 -3.39
N THR A 130 -10.25 15.27 -2.64
CA THR A 130 -10.51 13.85 -2.88
C THR A 130 -11.52 13.26 -1.89
N ASN A 131 -12.27 14.12 -1.19
CA ASN A 131 -13.15 13.69 -0.12
C ASN A 131 -14.19 12.69 -0.62
N GLY A 132 -14.33 11.58 0.10
CA GLY A 132 -15.25 10.50 -0.26
C GLY A 132 -14.73 9.56 -1.34
N SER A 133 -13.53 9.75 -1.89
CA SER A 133 -12.93 8.81 -2.84
C SER A 133 -12.19 7.67 -2.16
N GLN A 134 -11.84 7.80 -0.88
CA GLN A 134 -11.02 6.82 -0.16
C GLN A 134 -11.74 5.47 -0.02
N VAL A 135 -10.98 4.41 -0.31
CA VAL A 135 -11.39 3.01 -0.23
C VAL A 135 -10.61 2.30 0.86
N ILE A 136 -9.28 2.41 0.84
CA ILE A 136 -8.41 1.88 1.88
C ILE A 136 -7.38 2.96 2.23
N ILE A 137 -7.28 3.31 3.52
CA ILE A 137 -6.30 4.28 4.02
C ILE A 137 -5.25 3.55 4.86
N HIS A 138 -3.98 3.81 4.56
CA HIS A 138 -2.86 3.25 5.30
C HIS A 138 -2.38 4.18 6.43
N ASN A 139 -2.20 3.66 7.63
CA ASN A 139 -1.66 4.38 8.78
C ASN A 139 -0.11 4.37 8.85
N ASN A 140 0.60 4.33 7.73
CA ASN A 140 2.07 4.48 7.71
C ASN A 140 2.53 5.93 7.96
N TYR A 141 3.85 6.15 7.96
CA TYR A 141 4.51 7.41 8.32
C TYR A 141 4.36 7.83 9.79
N ILE A 142 3.97 6.90 10.67
CA ILE A 142 3.98 7.07 12.13
C ILE A 142 4.44 5.76 12.79
N LEU A 143 5.19 5.85 13.88
CA LEU A 143 5.71 4.70 14.62
C LEU A 143 5.04 4.59 15.99
N GLY A 144 4.75 3.37 16.41
CA GLY A 144 4.17 3.04 17.71
C GLY A 144 2.66 2.81 17.66
N PHE A 145 2.22 1.73 18.31
CA PHE A 145 0.83 1.28 18.33
C PHE A 145 -0.13 2.34 18.88
N GLU A 146 0.16 2.90 20.05
CA GLU A 146 -0.67 3.96 20.67
C GLU A 146 -0.84 5.19 19.78
N LYS A 147 0.23 5.60 19.09
CA LYS A 147 0.17 6.74 18.18
C LYS A 147 -0.67 6.45 16.94
N LYS A 148 -0.59 5.21 16.42
CA LYS A 148 -1.42 4.75 15.30
C LYS A 148 -2.90 4.73 15.67
N ILE A 149 -3.25 4.14 16.82
CA ILE A 149 -4.64 4.13 17.33
C ILE A 149 -5.14 5.55 17.54
N LYS A 150 -4.36 6.38 18.25
CA LYS A 150 -4.75 7.76 18.51
C LYS A 150 -5.03 8.51 17.20
N ARG A 151 -4.17 8.37 16.19
CA ARG A 151 -4.38 9.02 14.88
C ARG A 151 -5.65 8.53 14.20
N PHE A 152 -5.97 7.25 14.26
CA PHE A 152 -7.25 6.76 13.72
C PHE A 152 -8.45 7.33 14.49
N ARG A 153 -8.41 7.37 15.83
CA ARG A 153 -9.48 7.99 16.64
C ARG A 153 -9.66 9.47 16.33
N ASP A 154 -8.56 10.24 16.28
CA ASP A 154 -8.57 11.68 15.99
C ASP A 154 -9.19 12.01 14.61
N TYR A 155 -9.15 11.06 13.67
CA TYR A 155 -9.68 11.21 12.31
C TYR A 155 -11.00 10.46 12.08
N GLY A 156 -11.60 9.87 13.12
CA GLY A 156 -12.85 9.09 12.99
C GLY A 156 -12.69 7.81 12.15
N LEU A 157 -11.49 7.25 12.11
CA LEU A 157 -11.15 6.03 11.35
C LEU A 157 -10.97 4.80 12.25
N TRP A 158 -11.14 4.95 13.56
CA TRP A 158 -11.09 3.85 14.52
C TRP A 158 -12.49 3.23 14.70
N LEU A 159 -12.88 2.39 13.74
CA LEU A 159 -14.24 1.84 13.66
C LEU A 159 -14.52 0.75 14.71
N VAL A 160 -13.48 0.24 15.38
CA VAL A 160 -13.60 -0.82 16.40
C VAL A 160 -14.47 -0.38 17.56
N ASP A 161 -14.33 0.88 18.02
CA ASP A 161 -15.09 1.36 19.18
C ASP A 161 -16.61 1.41 18.88
N GLU A 162 -17.00 1.66 17.62
CA GLU A 162 -18.39 1.76 17.17
C GLU A 162 -19.02 0.39 16.86
N HIS A 163 -18.25 -0.51 16.23
CA HIS A 163 -18.73 -1.82 15.77
C HIS A 163 -18.29 -2.99 16.68
N ALA A 164 -17.80 -2.71 17.89
CA ALA A 164 -17.31 -3.76 18.80
C ALA A 164 -18.36 -4.84 19.10
N SER A 165 -19.65 -4.49 19.09
CA SER A 165 -20.75 -5.45 19.30
C SER A 165 -21.02 -6.37 18.12
N GLU A 166 -20.58 -6.00 16.91
CA GLU A 166 -20.71 -6.81 15.69
C GLU A 166 -19.50 -7.74 15.52
N SER A 167 -18.39 -7.43 16.20
CA SER A 167 -17.18 -8.22 16.16
C SER A 167 -17.40 -9.58 16.83
N PRO A 168 -17.02 -10.71 16.20
CA PRO A 168 -17.01 -12.01 16.87
C PRO A 168 -15.98 -12.08 18.01
N LEU A 169 -15.09 -11.08 18.12
CA LEU A 169 -14.14 -10.93 19.22
C LEU A 169 -14.69 -10.08 20.38
N GLY A 170 -15.86 -9.44 20.21
CA GLY A 170 -16.46 -8.54 21.20
C GLY A 170 -15.69 -7.23 21.42
N LYS A 171 -15.92 -6.60 22.58
CA LYS A 171 -15.15 -5.44 23.05
C LYS A 171 -13.79 -5.93 23.56
N LEU A 172 -12.73 -5.60 22.83
CA LEU A 172 -11.32 -5.79 23.22
C LEU A 172 -10.89 -4.77 24.28
#